data_AF-A0A0Q4XT68-F1
#
_entry.id   AF-A0A0Q4XT68-F1
#
_cell.length_a   1.000
_cell.length_b   1.000
_cell.length_c   1.000
_cell.angle_alpha   90.00
_cell.angle_beta   90.00
_cell.angle_gamma   90.00
#
_symmetry.space_group_name_H-M   'P 1'
#
loop_
_entity.id
_entity.type
_entity.pdbx_description
1 polymer ?
#
loop_
_entity_poly.entity_id
_entity_poly.type
_entity_poly.pdbx_seq_one_letter_code
_entity_poly.pdbx_strand_id
1 'polypeptide(L)'
;MSFYRLQALPAYSTDRSRKDVPIWSGLDPVPAVGDEVHVRINRVGRSKVMGYGVQDGYLGVMVYPLDPPDWWIKQNGQPSAEKPALAFGAEIRSLTKQV
;
A
#
# COMPACT_ATOMS: atom_id res chain seq x y z
N MET A 1 -3.54 9.19 16.38
CA MET A 1 -3.14 8.58 15.10
C MET A 1 -2.28 7.38 15.41
N SER A 2 -2.79 6.18 15.16
CA SER A 2 -2.02 4.94 15.32
C SER A 2 -1.53 4.50 13.94
N PHE A 3 -0.22 4.50 13.73
CA PHE A 3 0.40 3.94 12.53
C PHE A 3 1.46 2.92 12.92
N TYR A 4 1.44 1.75 12.30
CA TYR A 4 2.50 0.75 12.46
C TYR A 4 2.67 -0.05 11.17
N ARG A 5 3.89 -0.58 10.98
CA ARG A 5 4.28 -1.38 9.81
C ARG A 5 4.29 -2.86 10.15
N LEU A 6 4.02 -3.70 9.15
CA LEU A 6 3.98 -5.14 9.24
C LEU A 6 4.72 -5.75 8.03
N GLN A 7 5.44 -6.84 8.25
CA GLN A 7 6.11 -7.58 7.16
C GLN A 7 5.27 -8.74 6.61
N ALA A 8 4.25 -9.17 7.37
CA ALA A 8 3.31 -10.18 6.95
C ALA A 8 1.90 -9.59 6.93
N LEU A 9 1.05 -10.12 6.06
CA LEU A 9 -0.35 -9.74 5.96
C LEU A 9 -1.08 -10.17 7.24
N PRO A 10 -1.63 -9.23 8.04
CA PRO A 10 -2.42 -9.60 9.21
C PRO A 10 -3.77 -10.18 8.78
N ALA A 11 -4.51 -10.76 9.74
CA ALA A 11 -5.94 -10.94 9.55
C ALA A 11 -6.60 -9.58 9.28
N TYR A 12 -7.48 -9.52 8.28
CA TYR A 12 -8.16 -8.29 7.87
C TYR A 12 -9.59 -8.57 7.45
N SER A 13 -10.38 -7.51 7.29
CA SER A 13 -11.75 -7.58 6.78
C SER A 13 -11.99 -6.55 5.68
N THR A 14 -12.92 -6.82 4.77
CA THR A 14 -13.49 -5.82 3.85
C THR A 14 -14.79 -5.22 4.39
N ASP A 15 -15.36 -5.78 5.46
CA ASP A 15 -16.51 -5.24 6.18
C ASP A 15 -16.08 -4.07 7.07
N ARG A 16 -16.45 -2.84 6.66
CA ARG A 16 -16.12 -1.58 7.32
C ARG A 16 -16.74 -1.41 8.72
N SER A 17 -17.68 -2.28 9.11
CA SER A 17 -18.28 -2.25 10.44
C SER A 17 -17.40 -2.92 11.49
N ARG A 18 -16.48 -3.81 11.08
CA ARG A 18 -15.55 -4.51 11.97
C ARG A 18 -14.63 -3.54 12.71
N LYS A 19 -14.29 -3.90 13.96
CA LYS A 19 -13.45 -3.09 14.87
C LYS A 19 -12.27 -3.86 15.47
N ASP A 20 -12.29 -5.17 15.34
CA ASP A 20 -11.32 -6.13 15.89
C ASP A 20 -10.15 -6.43 14.94
N VAL A 21 -10.31 -6.14 13.64
CA VAL A 21 -9.29 -6.33 12.62
C VAL A 21 -9.17 -5.10 11.71
N PRO A 22 -8.00 -4.84 11.11
CA PRO A 22 -7.84 -3.79 10.12
C PRO A 22 -8.75 -3.97 8.89
N ILE A 23 -9.19 -2.85 8.33
CA ILE A 23 -10.07 -2.82 7.16
C ILE A 23 -9.26 -2.65 5.88
N TRP A 24 -9.41 -3.59 4.95
CA TRP A 24 -8.95 -3.44 3.57
C TRP A 24 -10.00 -2.69 2.76
N SER A 25 -9.59 -1.59 2.13
CA SER A 25 -10.49 -0.71 1.35
C SER A 25 -10.48 -0.99 -0.16
N GLY A 26 -9.64 -1.93 -0.63
CA GLY A 26 -9.51 -2.25 -2.04
C GLY A 26 -10.59 -3.20 -2.55
N LEU A 27 -10.84 -3.14 -3.86
CA LEU A 27 -11.74 -4.06 -4.55
C LEU A 27 -11.04 -5.39 -4.89
N ASP A 28 -9.77 -5.30 -5.26
CA ASP A 28 -8.91 -6.47 -5.51
C ASP A 28 -8.40 -7.05 -4.17
N PRO A 29 -7.98 -8.33 -4.13
CA PRO A 29 -7.28 -8.89 -2.98
C PRO A 29 -6.05 -8.07 -2.59
N VAL A 30 -5.66 -8.14 -1.31
CA VAL A 30 -4.45 -7.46 -0.82
C VAL A 30 -3.22 -8.01 -1.57
N PRO A 31 -2.43 -7.17 -2.25
CA PRO A 31 -1.23 -7.63 -2.97
C PRO A 31 -0.16 -8.23 -2.05
N ALA A 32 0.62 -9.17 -2.56
CA ALA A 32 1.73 -9.76 -1.82
C ALA A 32 2.96 -8.84 -1.81
N VAL A 33 3.85 -9.03 -0.83
CA VAL A 33 5.18 -8.39 -0.87
C VAL A 33 5.92 -8.85 -2.13
N GLY A 34 6.46 -7.90 -2.87
CA GLY A 34 7.12 -8.12 -4.16
C GLY A 34 6.24 -7.83 -5.37
N ASP A 35 4.91 -7.80 -5.23
CA ASP A 35 3.99 -7.49 -6.34
C ASP A 35 4.11 -6.04 -6.81
N GLU A 36 3.77 -5.83 -8.08
CA GLU A 36 3.59 -4.50 -8.66
C GLU A 36 2.12 -4.05 -8.59
N VAL A 37 1.94 -2.79 -8.22
CA VAL A 37 0.64 -2.13 -8.16
C VAL A 37 0.72 -0.79 -8.89
N HIS A 38 -0.42 -0.29 -9.35
CA HIS A 38 -0.55 1.08 -9.85
C HIS A 38 -1.20 1.94 -8.78
N VAL A 39 -0.43 2.87 -8.20
CA VAL A 39 -0.94 3.90 -7.28
C VAL A 39 -1.58 5.00 -8.12
N ARG A 40 -2.91 5.13 -8.02
CA ARG A 40 -3.73 6.01 -8.87
C ARG A 40 -3.74 7.46 -8.39
N ILE A 41 -3.36 7.71 -7.14
CA ILE A 41 -3.35 9.05 -6.55
C ILE A 41 -2.04 9.78 -6.84
N ASN A 42 -2.11 11.11 -6.93
CA ASN A 42 -0.96 12.03 -7.06
C ASN A 42 0.03 11.70 -8.19
N ARG A 43 -0.42 10.95 -9.21
CA ARG A 43 0.41 10.50 -10.34
C ARG A 43 1.66 9.72 -9.89
N VAL A 44 1.56 8.96 -8.80
CA VAL A 44 2.68 8.12 -8.30
C VAL A 44 2.98 6.97 -9.27
N GLY A 45 1.95 6.35 -9.86
CA GLY A 45 2.13 5.36 -10.92
C GLY A 45 2.54 3.99 -10.41
N ARG A 46 3.39 3.30 -11.18
CA ARG A 46 3.80 1.92 -10.88
C ARG A 46 4.70 1.88 -9.65
N SER A 47 4.38 0.99 -8.73
CA SER A 47 5.08 0.86 -7.46
C SER A 47 5.21 -0.59 -7.05
N LYS A 48 6.24 -0.90 -6.25
CA LYS A 48 6.48 -2.25 -5.72
C LYS A 48 6.09 -2.33 -4.26
N VAL A 49 5.40 -3.42 -3.88
CA VAL A 49 4.96 -3.68 -2.50
C VAL A 49 6.13 -4.23 -1.69
N MET A 50 6.37 -3.63 -0.52
CA MET A 50 7.45 -3.98 0.39
C MET A 50 6.99 -4.48 1.76
N GLY A 51 5.71 -4.34 2.05
CA GLY A 51 5.11 -4.73 3.32
C GLY A 51 3.71 -4.12 3.45
N TYR A 52 3.22 -4.08 4.68
CA TYR A 52 1.89 -3.59 5.01
C TYR A 52 1.97 -2.52 6.09
N GLY A 53 0.97 -1.67 6.13
CA GLY A 53 0.83 -0.65 7.17
C GLY A 53 -0.61 -0.57 7.62
N VAL A 54 -0.81 -0.40 8.92
CA VAL A 54 -2.14 -0.09 9.47
C VAL A 54 -2.12 1.33 9.96
N GLN A 55 -3.05 2.13 9.47
CA GLN A 55 -3.26 3.51 9.93
C GLN A 55 -4.73 3.69 10.31
N ASP A 56 -4.96 4.10 11.56
CA ASP A 56 -6.29 4.41 12.10
C ASP A 56 -7.36 3.34 11.77
N GLY A 57 -6.97 2.06 11.89
CA GLY A 57 -7.84 0.90 11.65
C GLY A 57 -7.93 0.43 10.20
N TYR A 58 -7.26 1.10 9.26
CA TYR A 58 -7.24 0.69 7.85
C TYR A 58 -5.92 0.03 7.48
N LEU A 59 -6.03 -1.09 6.78
CA LEU A 59 -4.91 -1.78 6.16
C LEU A 59 -4.56 -1.12 4.82
N GLY A 60 -3.28 -0.84 4.63
CA GLY A 60 -2.68 -0.44 3.38
C GLY A 60 -1.41 -1.25 3.08
N VAL A 61 -0.87 -1.03 1.89
CA VAL A 61 0.42 -1.56 1.45
C VAL A 61 1.49 -0.48 1.57
N MET A 62 2.69 -0.90 1.96
CA MET A 62 3.87 -0.04 1.95
C MET A 62 4.55 -0.21 0.59
N VAL A 63 4.64 0.86 -0.20
CA VAL A 63 5.14 0.83 -1.58
C VAL A 63 6.20 1.89 -1.84
N TYR A 64 7.11 1.64 -2.77
CA TYR A 64 7.91 2.70 -3.38
C TYR A 64 7.66 2.75 -4.90
N PRO A 65 7.60 3.95 -5.50
CA PRO A 65 7.42 4.10 -6.95
C PRO A 65 8.65 3.61 -7.72
N LEU A 66 8.42 2.92 -8.84
CA LEU A 66 9.47 2.49 -9.77
C LEU A 66 9.94 3.64 -10.68
N ASP A 67 9.06 4.61 -10.91
CA ASP A 67 9.32 5.84 -11.67
C ASP A 67 8.71 7.01 -10.88
N PRO A 68 9.39 7.50 -9.83
CA PRO A 68 8.84 8.53 -8.95
C PRO A 68 8.68 9.88 -9.66
N PRO A 69 7.60 10.62 -9.39
CA PRO A 69 7.56 12.04 -9.75
C PRO A 69 8.51 12.86 -8.84
N ASP A 70 9.05 13.97 -9.35
CA ASP A 70 10.01 14.83 -8.64
C ASP A 70 9.54 15.28 -7.25
N TRP A 71 8.24 15.58 -7.12
CA TRP A 71 7.67 15.99 -5.83
C TRP A 71 7.79 14.88 -4.78
N TRP A 72 7.68 13.61 -5.19
CA TRP A 72 7.78 12.47 -4.29
C TRP A 72 9.21 12.33 -3.79
N ILE A 73 10.21 12.48 -4.68
CA ILE A 73 11.62 12.47 -4.31
C ILE A 73 11.94 13.60 -3.33
N LYS A 74 11.44 14.82 -3.60
CA LYS A 74 11.67 15.96 -2.73
C LYS A 74 11.16 15.74 -1.30
N GLN A 75 10.04 15.02 -1.16
CA GLN A 75 9.41 14.78 0.14
C GLN A 75 9.95 13.55 0.87
N ASN A 76 10.26 12.48 0.13
CA ASN A 76 10.58 11.16 0.70
C ASN A 76 12.04 10.72 0.48
N GLY A 77 12.79 11.45 -0.34
CA GLY A 77 14.10 11.08 -0.84
C GLY A 77 14.03 10.09 -2.02
N GLN A 78 15.18 9.54 -2.40
CA GLN A 78 15.24 8.52 -3.46
C GLN A 78 14.38 7.30 -3.08
N PRO A 79 13.58 6.75 -4.03
CA PRO A 79 12.73 5.59 -3.75
C PRO A 79 13.60 4.38 -3.43
N SER A 80 13.29 3.69 -2.34
CA SER A 80 13.95 2.44 -1.96
C SER A 80 13.01 1.57 -1.14
N ALA A 81 13.38 0.29 -1.05
CA ALA A 81 12.72 -0.68 -0.16
C ALA A 81 12.67 -0.24 1.30
N GLU A 82 13.61 0.61 1.74
CA GLU A 82 13.71 1.12 3.12
C GLU A 82 12.82 2.35 3.36
N LYS A 83 12.43 3.04 2.28
CA LYS A 83 11.60 4.26 2.33
C LYS A 83 10.25 4.08 1.61
N PRO A 84 9.46 3.04 1.93
CA PRO A 84 8.14 2.90 1.33
C PRO A 84 7.16 3.89 1.97
N ALA A 85 6.21 4.34 1.16
CA ALA A 85 5.06 5.15 1.55
C ALA A 85 3.80 4.27 1.66
N LEU A 86 2.86 4.66 2.52
CA LEU A 86 1.59 3.95 2.67
C LEU A 86 0.65 4.30 1.50
N ALA A 87 0.01 3.29 0.93
CA ALA A 87 -1.13 3.43 0.03
C ALA A 87 -2.25 2.47 0.43
N PHE A 88 -3.48 2.97 0.49
CA PHE A 88 -4.65 2.16 0.84
C PHE A 88 -5.21 1.42 -0.38
N GLY A 89 -5.95 0.33 -0.13
CA GLY A 89 -6.53 -0.49 -1.20
C GLY A 89 -7.38 0.31 -2.20
N ALA A 90 -8.14 1.30 -1.72
CA ALA A 90 -8.92 2.19 -2.58
C ALA A 90 -8.09 3.10 -3.51
N GLU A 91 -6.79 3.26 -3.24
CA GLU A 91 -5.87 4.14 -3.98
C GLU A 91 -5.06 3.39 -5.03
N ILE A 92 -5.04 2.06 -4.98
CA ILE A 92 -4.22 1.21 -5.85
C ILE A 92 -5.07 0.35 -6.80
N ARG A 93 -4.40 -0.30 -7.75
CA ARG A 93 -4.91 -1.42 -8.54
C ARG A 93 -3.78 -2.43 -8.72
N SER A 94 -4.07 -3.72 -8.63
CA SER A 94 -3.07 -4.76 -8.88
C SER A 94 -2.68 -4.80 -10.36
N LEU A 95 -1.38 -4.93 -10.65
CA LEU A 95 -0.86 -5.06 -12.02
C LEU A 95 -0.47 -6.50 -12.38
N THR A 96 -0.31 -7.37 -11.40
CA THR A 96 -0.03 -8.79 -11.63
C THR A 96 -1.29 -9.49 -12.17
N LYS A 97 -1.13 -10.22 -13.29
CA LYS A 97 -2.14 -11.17 -13.77
C LYS A 97 -2.37 -12.21 -12.66
N GLN A 98 -3.59 -12.35 -12.17
CA GLN A 98 -4.00 -13.61 -11.55
C GLN A 98 -3.83 -14.68 -12.63
N VAL A 99 -2.87 -15.59 -12.42
CA VAL A 99 -2.72 -16.80 -13.23
C VAL A 99 -3.79 -17.78 -12.81
#